data_AF-K5X170-F1
#
_entry.id   AF-K5X170-F1
#
_cell.length_a   1.000
_cell.length_b   1.000
_cell.length_c   1.000
_cell.angle_alpha   90.00
_cell.angle_beta   90.00
_cell.angle_gamma   90.00
#
_symmetry.space_group_name_H-M   'P 1'
#
loop_
_entity.id
_entity.type
_entity.pdbx_description
1 polymer ?
#
loop_
_entity_poly.entity_id
_entity_poly.type
_entity_poly.pdbx_seq_one_letter_code
_entity_poly.pdbx_strand_id
1 'polypeptide(L)'
;LLTVLLHLHTAYILYCLTVHWPPNLFTSLRLPLTTPTERIRSILLERAGLKSDEGLPRPLDELLARLGSAEIRTAYVRCTMEHYALFIVPGVLLQYIREALVLGLLTVENSGRTRLRTTGILVLVIAAFAEAWTVATVQISMPQDNKPVTMWHDVLYVARHILFLVLSILLYALPATLVPPPLSPLLMEMRANVDSLARRVTLLKYLGPAILRDENLREASANWWTKQKTVGKWVREDEGVWR
;
A
#
# COMPACT_ATOMS: atom_id res chain seq x y z
N LEU A 1 22.21 7.82 -1.62
CA LEU A 1 20.89 8.33 -2.05
C LEU A 1 19.75 7.75 -1.21
N LEU A 2 19.60 6.42 -1.12
CA LEU A 2 18.57 5.77 -0.29
C LEU A 2 18.60 6.18 1.19
N THR A 3 19.79 6.29 1.77
CA THR A 3 19.97 6.77 3.15
C THR A 3 19.48 8.19 3.36
N VAL A 4 19.85 9.11 2.46
CA VAL A 4 19.41 10.51 2.49
C VAL A 4 17.89 10.60 2.34
N LEU A 5 17.30 9.83 1.42
CA LEU A 5 15.86 9.74 1.23
C LEU A 5 15.15 9.29 2.53
N LEU A 6 15.67 8.24 3.17
CA LEU A 6 15.11 7.75 4.44
C LEU A 6 15.18 8.80 5.54
N HIS A 7 16.31 9.51 5.69
CA HIS A 7 16.46 10.53 6.72
C HIS A 7 15.55 11.72 6.46
N LEU A 8 15.44 12.17 5.22
CA LEU A 8 14.55 13.27 4.84
C LEU A 8 13.08 12.88 5.07
N HIS A 9 12.69 11.67 4.68
CA HIS A 9 11.33 11.14 4.93
C HIS A 9 11.03 11.03 6.42
N THR A 10 11.99 10.51 7.19
CA THR A 10 11.88 10.40 8.66
C THR A 10 11.73 11.78 9.30
N ALA A 11 12.58 12.74 8.92
CA ALA A 11 12.51 14.12 9.41
C ALA A 11 11.18 14.78 9.01
N TYR A 12 10.69 14.52 7.80
CA TYR A 12 9.39 15.01 7.34
C TYR A 12 8.23 14.46 8.18
N ILE A 13 8.20 13.14 8.43
CA ILE A 13 7.15 12.53 9.27
C ILE A 13 7.24 13.07 10.72
N LEU A 14 8.44 13.16 11.27
CA LEU A 14 8.64 13.73 12.61
C LEU A 14 8.19 15.19 12.68
N TYR A 15 8.52 16.00 11.67
CA TYR A 15 8.02 17.37 11.55
C TYR A 15 6.49 17.43 11.47
N CYS A 16 5.87 16.52 10.73
CA CYS A 16 4.41 16.41 10.70
C CYS A 16 3.82 16.06 12.07
N LEU A 17 4.45 15.15 12.81
CA LEU A 17 4.01 14.74 14.14
C LEU A 17 4.22 15.82 15.21
N THR A 18 5.31 16.60 15.15
CA THR A 18 5.66 17.57 16.20
C THR A 18 5.18 18.98 15.91
N VAL A 19 5.20 19.41 14.64
CA VAL A 19 4.90 20.80 14.24
C VAL A 19 3.53 20.91 13.59
N HIS A 20 3.18 20.00 12.67
CA HIS A 20 1.90 20.02 11.95
C HIS A 20 0.86 19.07 12.54
N TRP A 21 0.97 18.75 13.83
CA TRP A 21 -0.03 17.93 14.52
C TRP A 21 -1.39 18.59 14.30
N PRO A 22 -2.35 18.00 13.57
CA PRO A 22 -3.61 18.66 13.24
C PRO A 22 -4.36 18.87 14.56
N PRO A 23 -4.36 20.09 15.12
CA PRO A 23 -4.97 20.29 16.42
C PRO A 23 -6.45 20.35 16.14
N ASN A 24 -7.19 19.29 16.49
CA ASN A 24 -8.61 19.44 16.62
C ASN A 24 -8.87 20.63 17.56
N LEU A 25 -9.78 21.52 17.18
CA LEU A 25 -10.08 22.74 17.93
C LEU A 25 -10.37 22.44 19.41
N PHE A 26 -11.07 21.33 19.68
CA PHE A 26 -11.37 20.87 21.05
C PHE A 26 -10.11 20.40 21.80
N THR A 27 -9.22 19.65 21.13
CA THR A 27 -7.94 19.19 21.70
C THR A 27 -7.01 20.37 21.99
N SER A 28 -6.91 21.32 21.06
CA SER A 28 -6.08 22.54 21.17
C SER A 28 -6.54 23.48 22.28
N LEU A 29 -7.85 23.62 22.46
CA LEU A 29 -8.44 24.45 23.50
C LEU A 29 -8.68 23.71 24.81
N ARG A 30 -8.42 22.39 24.86
CA ARG A 30 -8.74 21.49 25.99
C ARG A 30 -10.20 21.61 26.42
N LEU A 31 -11.11 21.71 25.46
CA LEU A 31 -12.55 21.88 25.70
C LEU A 31 -13.30 20.56 25.49
N PRO A 32 -14.27 20.23 26.36
CA PRO A 32 -15.17 19.11 26.09
C PRO A 32 -16.06 19.42 24.88
N LEU A 33 -16.46 18.39 24.12
CA LEU A 33 -17.38 18.52 22.97
C LEU A 33 -18.75 19.10 23.32
N THR A 34 -19.13 19.03 24.60
CA THR A 34 -20.38 19.58 25.13
C THR A 34 -20.31 21.10 25.36
N THR A 35 -19.15 21.72 25.17
CA THR A 35 -18.98 23.17 25.37
C THR A 35 -19.92 23.96 24.46
N PRO A 36 -20.71 24.92 24.98
CA PRO A 36 -21.54 25.81 24.16
C PRO A 36 -20.70 26.59 23.14
N THR A 37 -21.22 26.81 21.93
CA THR A 37 -20.52 27.55 20.86
C THR A 37 -20.12 28.95 21.28
N GLU A 38 -20.95 29.63 22.07
CA GLU A 38 -20.64 30.97 22.59
C GLU A 38 -19.40 30.98 23.49
N ARG A 39 -19.22 29.92 24.29
CA ARG A 39 -18.02 29.78 25.13
C ARG A 39 -16.78 29.45 24.30
N ILE A 40 -16.93 28.67 23.22
CA ILE A 40 -15.83 28.42 22.28
C ILE A 40 -15.43 29.74 21.60
N ARG A 41 -16.43 30.52 21.16
CA ARG A 41 -16.26 31.85 20.56
C ARG A 41 -15.52 32.80 21.49
N SER A 42 -15.94 32.91 22.75
CA SER A 42 -15.30 33.82 23.71
C SER A 42 -13.83 33.44 23.96
N ILE A 43 -13.53 32.14 24.08
CA ILE A 43 -12.15 31.65 24.25
C ILE A 43 -11.29 31.92 23.01
N LEU A 44 -11.85 31.79 21.81
CA LEU A 44 -11.13 32.09 20.58
C LEU A 44 -10.81 33.58 20.45
N LEU A 45 -11.76 34.46 20.79
CA LEU A 45 -11.55 35.91 20.82
C LEU A 45 -10.49 36.30 21.86
N GLU A 46 -10.59 35.74 23.07
CA GLU A 46 -9.61 35.93 24.14
C GLU A 46 -8.19 35.50 23.70
N ARG A 47 -8.06 34.32 23.09
CA ARG A 47 -6.77 33.81 22.62
C ARG A 47 -6.21 34.60 21.43
N ALA A 48 -7.08 35.20 20.62
CA ALA A 48 -6.69 36.08 19.53
C ALA A 48 -6.33 37.50 20.00
N GLY A 49 -6.59 37.85 21.26
CA GLY A 49 -6.42 39.20 21.78
C GLY A 49 -7.41 40.21 21.20
N LEU A 50 -8.54 39.73 20.63
CA LEU A 50 -9.59 40.54 20.05
C LEU A 50 -10.62 40.92 21.12
N LYS A 51 -11.22 42.11 21.01
CA LYS A 51 -12.33 42.51 21.88
C LYS A 51 -13.59 41.71 21.53
N SER A 52 -14.50 41.55 22.48
CA SER A 52 -15.78 40.84 22.25
C SER A 52 -16.61 41.42 21.10
N ASP A 53 -16.41 42.70 20.77
CA ASP A 53 -17.12 43.39 19.68
C ASP A 53 -16.45 43.19 18.31
N GLU A 54 -15.18 42.73 18.27
CA GLU A 54 -14.46 42.40 17.05
C GLU A 54 -14.83 40.97 16.64
N GLY A 55 -15.79 40.83 15.72
CA GLY A 55 -16.27 39.53 15.24
C GLY A 55 -15.16 38.62 14.70
N LEU A 56 -15.38 37.30 14.73
CA LEU A 56 -14.44 36.33 14.19
C LEU A 56 -14.46 36.37 12.64
N PRO A 57 -13.42 35.84 11.97
CA PRO A 57 -13.47 35.66 10.53
C PRO A 57 -14.73 34.88 10.13
N ARG A 58 -15.45 35.35 9.09
CA ARG A 58 -16.72 34.77 8.63
C ARG A 58 -16.72 33.23 8.50
N PRO A 59 -15.69 32.58 7.95
CA PRO A 59 -15.68 31.11 7.84
C PRO A 59 -15.71 30.41 9.21
N LEU A 60 -15.11 31.04 10.23
CA LEU A 60 -15.04 30.48 11.57
C LEU A 60 -16.36 30.71 12.31
N ASP A 61 -16.98 31.88 12.15
CA ASP A 61 -18.34 32.14 12.66
C ASP A 61 -19.38 31.20 12.01
N GLU A 62 -19.30 30.96 10.70
CA GLU A 62 -20.16 29.99 10.02
C GLU A 62 -19.94 28.56 10.54
N LEU A 63 -18.69 28.17 10.78
CA LEU A 63 -18.35 26.87 11.33
C LEU A 63 -18.86 26.73 12.78
N LEU A 64 -18.71 27.75 13.61
CA LEU A 64 -19.24 27.77 14.98
C LEU A 64 -20.77 27.74 14.97
N ALA A 65 -21.43 28.50 14.09
CA ALA A 65 -22.88 28.46 13.95
C ALA A 65 -23.38 27.07 13.57
N ARG A 66 -22.70 26.39 12.64
CA ARG A 66 -22.98 24.99 12.27
C ARG A 66 -22.72 24.03 13.43
N LEU A 67 -21.59 24.18 14.12
CA LEU A 67 -21.29 23.41 15.34
C LEU A 67 -22.30 23.69 16.47
N GLY A 68 -23.15 24.71 16.37
CA GLY A 68 -24.25 24.94 17.32
C GLY A 68 -25.27 23.79 17.31
N SER A 69 -25.46 23.11 16.18
CA SER A 69 -26.34 21.95 16.07
C SER A 69 -25.68 20.70 16.66
N ALA A 70 -26.36 20.03 17.59
CA ALA A 70 -25.91 18.77 18.17
C ALA A 70 -25.72 17.68 17.11
N GLU A 71 -26.55 17.66 16.07
CA GLU A 71 -26.45 16.73 14.94
C GLU A 71 -25.20 17.00 14.10
N ILE A 72 -24.82 18.27 13.93
CA ILE A 72 -23.59 18.62 13.23
C ILE A 72 -22.37 18.29 14.07
N ARG A 73 -22.42 18.44 15.40
CA ARG A 73 -21.32 17.99 16.28
C ARG A 73 -21.13 16.49 16.23
N THR A 74 -22.20 15.70 16.31
CA THR A 74 -22.09 14.24 16.18
C THR A 74 -21.55 13.87 14.80
N ALA A 75 -22.05 14.51 13.73
CA ALA A 75 -21.56 14.31 12.38
C ALA A 75 -20.10 14.72 12.15
N TYR A 76 -19.65 15.84 12.73
CA TYR A 76 -18.27 16.33 12.66
C TYR A 76 -17.31 15.32 13.30
N VAL A 77 -17.68 14.77 14.45
CA VAL A 77 -16.86 13.74 15.13
C VAL A 77 -16.87 12.43 14.33
N ARG A 78 -17.97 12.13 13.64
CA ARG A 78 -18.18 10.87 12.90
C ARG A 78 -17.55 10.88 11.51
N CYS A 79 -17.21 12.04 10.95
CA CYS A 79 -16.75 12.17 9.55
C CYS A 79 -17.67 11.50 8.51
N THR A 80 -18.85 11.00 8.92
CA THR A 80 -19.76 10.18 8.12
C THR A 80 -20.76 10.99 7.31
N MET A 81 -20.66 12.31 7.31
CA MET A 81 -21.42 13.11 6.34
C MET A 81 -20.77 12.91 4.98
N GLU A 82 -21.52 12.32 4.05
CA GLU A 82 -21.12 12.08 2.65
C GLU A 82 -20.43 13.31 2.02
N HIS A 83 -20.88 14.51 2.40
CA HIS A 83 -20.32 15.77 1.94
C HIS A 83 -18.91 16.07 2.46
N TYR A 84 -18.55 15.66 3.68
CA TYR A 84 -17.21 15.90 4.24
C TYR A 84 -16.23 14.77 3.93
N ALA A 85 -16.72 13.55 3.78
CA ALA A 85 -15.90 12.40 3.36
C ALA A 85 -15.19 12.69 2.04
N LEU A 86 -15.86 13.33 1.08
CA LEU A 86 -15.29 13.71 -0.21
C LEU A 86 -14.09 14.68 -0.10
N PHE A 87 -13.99 15.48 0.96
CA PHE A 87 -12.87 16.39 1.17
C PHE A 87 -11.70 15.73 1.92
N ILE A 88 -12.00 14.81 2.84
CA ILE A 88 -10.99 14.19 3.70
C ILE A 88 -10.33 12.98 3.02
N VAL A 89 -11.13 12.14 2.35
CA VAL A 89 -10.68 10.89 1.74
C VAL A 89 -9.54 11.09 0.73
N PRO A 90 -9.59 12.09 -0.18
CA PRO A 90 -8.48 12.30 -1.12
C PRO A 90 -7.16 12.64 -0.41
N GLY A 91 -7.22 13.44 0.66
CA GLY A 91 -6.04 13.80 1.43
C GLY A 91 -5.40 12.58 2.11
N VAL A 92 -6.21 11.73 2.72
CA VAL A 92 -5.76 10.47 3.32
C VAL A 92 -5.18 9.52 2.27
N LEU A 93 -5.88 9.34 1.14
CA LEU A 93 -5.46 8.47 0.07
C LEU A 93 -4.12 8.91 -0.54
N LEU A 94 -3.94 10.22 -0.76
CA LEU A 94 -2.69 10.78 -1.25
C LEU A 94 -1.52 10.52 -0.30
N GLN A 95 -1.75 10.49 1.02
CA GLN A 95 -0.71 10.13 1.98
C GLN A 95 -0.27 8.66 1.83
N TYR A 96 -1.21 7.73 1.65
CA TYR A 96 -0.88 6.31 1.38
C TYR A 96 -0.19 6.12 0.03
N ILE A 97 -0.63 6.82 -1.02
CA ILE A 97 0.02 6.79 -2.34
C ILE A 97 1.45 7.32 -2.23
N ARG A 98 1.65 8.46 -1.56
CA ARG A 98 2.98 9.02 -1.31
C ARG A 98 3.86 8.04 -0.56
N GLU A 99 3.35 7.38 0.49
CA GLU A 99 4.12 6.39 1.23
C GLU A 99 4.48 5.19 0.36
N ALA A 100 3.53 4.68 -0.45
CA ALA A 100 3.79 3.60 -1.39
C ALA A 100 4.88 3.97 -2.41
N LEU A 101 4.93 5.22 -2.86
CA LEU A 101 6.01 5.72 -3.72
C LEU A 101 7.36 5.76 -2.98
N VAL A 102 7.40 6.24 -1.73
CA VAL A 102 8.63 6.24 -0.92
C VAL A 102 9.11 4.81 -0.69
N LEU A 103 8.22 3.87 -0.35
CA LEU A 103 8.55 2.46 -0.21
C LEU A 103 9.05 1.86 -1.53
N GLY A 104 8.41 2.20 -2.66
CA GLY A 104 8.85 1.78 -3.99
C GLY A 104 10.26 2.25 -4.32
N LEU A 105 10.59 3.50 -3.97
CA LEU A 105 11.94 4.06 -4.13
C LEU A 105 12.96 3.42 -3.18
N LEU A 106 12.57 3.11 -1.94
CA LEU A 106 13.43 2.42 -0.98
C LEU A 106 13.72 0.96 -1.37
N THR A 107 12.86 0.36 -2.20
CA THR A 107 12.91 -1.06 -2.60
C THR A 107 13.21 -1.26 -4.09
N VAL A 108 13.84 -0.29 -4.76
CA VAL A 108 14.30 -0.39 -6.16
C VAL A 108 15.15 -1.65 -6.37
N GLU A 109 15.08 -2.25 -7.56
CA GLU A 109 15.62 -3.59 -7.87
C GLU A 109 17.10 -3.78 -7.53
N ASN A 110 17.91 -2.73 -7.61
CA ASN A 110 19.34 -2.77 -7.27
C ASN A 110 19.62 -2.82 -5.75
N SER A 111 18.60 -2.68 -4.90
CA SER A 111 18.74 -2.72 -3.43
C SER A 111 18.73 -4.15 -2.86
N GLY A 112 18.36 -5.15 -3.65
CA GLY A 112 18.15 -6.53 -3.18
C GLY A 112 16.95 -6.69 -2.23
N ARG A 113 16.06 -5.69 -2.16
CA ARG A 113 14.87 -5.69 -1.29
C ARG A 113 13.55 -5.79 -2.05
N THR A 114 13.57 -6.23 -3.30
CA THR A 114 12.37 -6.32 -4.15
C THR A 114 11.26 -7.18 -3.54
N ARG A 115 11.60 -8.23 -2.78
CA ARG A 115 10.62 -9.06 -2.04
C ARG A 115 9.93 -8.31 -0.91
N LEU A 116 10.63 -7.36 -0.28
CA LEU A 116 10.06 -6.55 0.80
C LEU A 116 9.11 -5.48 0.26
N ARG A 117 9.19 -5.15 -1.04
CA ARG A 117 8.26 -4.22 -1.70
C ARG A 117 6.83 -4.74 -1.65
N THR A 118 6.61 -6.00 -2.04
CA THR A 118 5.27 -6.58 -2.08
C THR A 118 4.68 -6.68 -0.68
N THR A 119 5.48 -7.07 0.32
CA THR A 119 5.04 -7.10 1.72
C THR A 119 4.75 -5.70 2.26
N GLY A 120 5.59 -4.71 1.97
CA GLY A 120 5.40 -3.32 2.40
C GLY A 120 4.13 -2.70 1.81
N ILE A 121 3.90 -2.88 0.51
CA ILE A 121 2.67 -2.43 -0.16
C ILE A 121 1.46 -3.14 0.42
N LEU A 122 1.53 -4.46 0.65
CA LEU A 122 0.43 -5.20 1.25
C LEU A 122 0.07 -4.67 2.65
N VAL A 123 1.06 -4.38 3.48
CA VAL A 123 0.85 -3.77 4.81
C VAL A 123 0.18 -2.40 4.69
N LEU A 124 0.61 -1.55 3.75
CA LEU A 124 -0.03 -0.24 3.51
C LEU A 124 -1.49 -0.38 3.07
N VAL A 125 -1.79 -1.32 2.17
CA VAL A 125 -3.15 -1.57 1.70
C VAL A 125 -4.04 -2.06 2.84
N ILE A 126 -3.57 -3.03 3.63
CA ILE A 126 -4.30 -3.53 4.81
C ILE A 126 -4.54 -2.38 5.81
N ALA A 127 -3.53 -1.55 6.07
CA ALA A 127 -3.67 -0.41 6.97
C ALA A 127 -4.68 0.62 6.46
N ALA A 128 -4.69 0.93 5.17
CA ALA A 128 -5.67 1.84 4.57
C ALA A 128 -7.10 1.31 4.72
N PHE A 129 -7.32 0.01 4.47
CA PHE A 129 -8.63 -0.62 4.69
C PHE A 129 -9.01 -0.67 6.18
N ALA A 130 -8.06 -0.98 7.06
CA ALA A 130 -8.30 -1.00 8.51
C ALA A 130 -8.65 0.39 9.05
N GLU A 131 -7.98 1.43 8.57
CA GLU A 131 -8.31 2.82 8.89
C GLU A 131 -9.71 3.17 8.38
N ALA A 132 -10.01 2.90 7.10
CA ALA A 132 -11.33 3.17 6.52
C ALA A 132 -12.46 2.42 7.26
N TRP A 133 -12.21 1.16 7.62
CA TRP A 133 -13.14 0.35 8.40
C TRP A 133 -13.35 0.94 9.81
N THR A 134 -12.27 1.37 10.46
CA THR A 134 -12.36 1.99 11.79
C THR A 134 -13.16 3.28 11.74
N VAL A 135 -12.91 4.15 10.75
CA VAL A 135 -13.69 5.38 10.55
C VAL A 135 -15.17 5.06 10.31
N ALA A 136 -15.47 4.02 9.54
CA ALA A 136 -16.85 3.62 9.25
C ALA A 136 -17.59 3.00 10.44
N THR A 137 -16.88 2.28 11.32
CA THR A 137 -17.51 1.46 12.38
C THR A 137 -17.45 2.08 13.77
N VAL A 138 -16.58 3.07 13.99
CA VAL A 138 -16.33 3.59 15.33
C VAL A 138 -17.57 4.26 15.92
N GLN A 139 -18.00 3.75 17.08
CA GLN A 139 -19.08 4.33 17.85
C GLN A 139 -18.57 5.51 18.67
N ILE A 140 -19.07 6.70 18.36
CA ILE A 140 -18.76 7.91 19.13
C ILE A 140 -19.64 7.93 20.36
N SER A 141 -19.01 7.68 21.50
CA SER A 141 -19.61 7.94 22.80
C SER A 141 -19.22 9.35 23.22
N MET A 142 -20.22 10.21 23.45
CA MET A 142 -19.99 11.51 24.10
C MET A 142 -20.03 11.28 25.61
N PRO A 143 -18.88 11.27 26.32
CA PRO A 143 -18.89 11.12 27.76
C PRO A 143 -19.62 12.29 28.41
N GLN A 144 -20.55 11.99 29.33
CA GLN A 144 -21.33 12.99 30.05
C GLN A 144 -20.56 13.61 31.25
N ASP A 145 -19.45 13.00 31.68
CA ASP A 145 -18.79 13.30 32.96
C ASP A 145 -17.52 14.17 32.87
N ASN A 146 -17.46 15.19 32.00
CA ASN A 146 -16.24 16.02 31.78
C ASN A 146 -14.96 15.21 31.43
N LYS A 147 -15.08 13.93 31.07
CA LYS A 147 -13.94 13.11 30.66
C LYS A 147 -13.40 13.62 29.32
N PRO A 148 -12.07 13.60 29.11
CA PRO A 148 -11.49 14.01 27.84
C PRO A 148 -12.07 13.14 26.72
N VAL A 149 -12.53 13.78 25.65
CA VAL A 149 -13.05 13.05 24.50
C VAL A 149 -11.89 12.59 23.63
N THR A 150 -11.80 11.29 23.40
CA THR A 150 -10.87 10.72 22.43
C THR A 150 -11.35 11.02 21.01
N MET A 151 -10.60 11.88 20.32
CA MET A 151 -10.83 12.19 18.91
C MET A 151 -10.18 11.11 18.04
N TRP A 152 -10.99 10.20 17.51
CA TRP A 152 -10.51 9.10 16.67
C TRP A 152 -9.73 9.57 15.44
N HIS A 153 -10.10 10.71 14.85
CA HIS A 153 -9.34 11.35 13.78
C HIS A 153 -7.87 11.61 14.19
N ASP A 154 -7.64 12.19 15.38
CA ASP A 154 -6.30 12.52 15.86
C ASP A 154 -5.49 11.23 16.10
N VAL A 155 -6.15 10.22 16.69
CA VAL A 155 -5.55 8.91 16.96
C VAL A 155 -5.17 8.20 15.66
N LEU A 156 -6.06 8.15 14.68
CA LEU A 156 -5.81 7.52 13.38
C LEU A 156 -4.73 8.27 12.59
N TYR A 157 -4.72 9.61 12.65
CA TYR A 157 -3.67 10.42 12.04
C TYR A 157 -2.30 10.07 12.62
N VAL A 158 -2.17 10.02 13.95
CA VAL A 158 -0.93 9.69 14.65
C VAL A 158 -0.52 8.24 14.36
N ALA A 159 -1.46 7.30 14.46
CA ALA A 159 -1.22 5.89 14.17
C ALA A 159 -0.70 5.66 12.75
N ARG A 160 -1.28 6.35 11.76
CA ARG A 160 -0.82 6.30 10.36
C ARG A 160 0.60 6.82 10.20
N HIS A 161 0.94 7.96 10.80
CA HIS A 161 2.29 8.52 10.69
C HIS A 161 3.33 7.66 11.42
N ILE A 162 2.96 7.08 12.57
CA ILE A 162 3.79 6.08 13.26
C ILE A 162 3.99 4.86 12.38
N LEU A 163 2.93 4.35 11.74
CA LEU A 163 3.02 3.23 10.81
C LEU A 163 3.99 3.54 9.67
N PHE A 164 3.86 4.70 9.02
CA PHE A 164 4.75 5.11 7.92
C PHE A 164 6.22 5.19 8.36
N LEU A 165 6.46 5.77 9.54
CA LEU A 165 7.79 5.86 10.13
C LEU A 165 8.38 4.47 10.42
N VAL A 166 7.64 3.65 11.17
CA VAL A 166 8.07 2.31 11.59
C VAL A 166 8.28 1.42 10.37
N LEU A 167 7.36 1.44 9.40
CA LEU A 167 7.45 0.63 8.19
C LEU A 167 8.69 1.00 7.36
N SER A 168 8.94 2.30 7.16
CA SER A 168 10.13 2.77 6.45
C SER A 168 11.44 2.36 7.14
N ILE A 169 11.51 2.49 8.48
CA ILE A 169 12.68 2.08 9.27
C ILE A 169 12.87 0.56 9.23
N LEU A 170 11.81 -0.22 9.42
CA LEU A 170 11.86 -1.68 9.40
C LEU A 170 12.32 -2.21 8.03
N LEU A 171 11.76 -1.69 6.93
CA LEU A 171 12.15 -2.08 5.58
C LEU A 171 13.61 -1.73 5.27
N TYR A 172 14.12 -0.64 5.84
CA TYR A 172 15.52 -0.28 5.71
C TYR A 172 16.45 -1.09 6.62
N ALA A 173 16.00 -1.49 7.82
CA ALA A 173 16.77 -2.27 8.78
C ALA A 173 16.83 -3.77 8.41
N LEU A 174 15.80 -4.28 7.74
CA LEU A 174 15.76 -5.65 7.27
C LEU A 174 16.92 -5.92 6.28
N PRO A 175 17.63 -7.06 6.42
CA PRO A 175 18.72 -7.39 5.54
C PRO A 175 18.21 -7.49 4.11
N ALA A 176 18.95 -6.90 3.17
CA ALA A 176 18.71 -7.18 1.77
C ALA A 176 18.86 -8.69 1.58
N THR A 177 17.86 -9.32 0.97
CA THR A 177 18.06 -10.70 0.51
C THR A 177 19.24 -10.64 -0.44
N LEU A 178 20.26 -11.46 -0.20
CA LEU A 178 21.37 -11.64 -1.12
C LEU A 178 20.76 -11.88 -2.49
N VAL A 179 20.85 -10.87 -3.35
CA VAL A 179 20.55 -11.06 -4.76
C VAL A 179 21.51 -12.15 -5.16
N PRO A 180 21.02 -13.34 -5.57
CA PRO A 180 21.93 -14.37 -6.03
C PRO A 180 22.83 -13.70 -7.07
N PRO A 181 24.17 -13.89 -6.99
CA PRO A 181 25.10 -13.24 -7.90
C PRO A 181 24.56 -13.40 -9.33
N PRO A 182 24.71 -12.38 -10.20
CA PRO A 182 24.16 -12.43 -11.55
C PRO A 182 24.46 -13.80 -12.13
N LEU A 183 23.39 -14.54 -12.47
CA LEU A 183 23.48 -15.88 -13.02
C LEU A 183 24.62 -15.84 -14.04
N SER A 184 25.62 -16.72 -13.86
CA SER A 184 26.76 -16.77 -14.77
C SER A 184 26.24 -16.70 -16.21
N PRO A 185 26.95 -16.09 -17.16
CA PRO A 185 26.48 -15.98 -18.56
C PRO A 185 25.98 -17.34 -19.10
N LEU A 186 26.63 -18.42 -18.66
CA LEU A 186 26.22 -19.80 -18.87
C LEU A 186 24.78 -20.11 -18.40
N LEU A 187 24.41 -19.72 -17.18
CA LEU A 187 23.06 -19.94 -16.64
C LEU A 187 22.01 -19.08 -17.34
N MET A 188 22.37 -17.87 -17.80
CA MET A 188 21.46 -17.06 -18.63
C MET A 188 21.21 -17.72 -19.99
N GLU A 189 22.26 -18.26 -20.62
CA GLU A 189 22.14 -19.04 -21.85
C GLU A 189 21.32 -20.32 -21.65
N MET A 190 21.58 -21.06 -20.56
CA MET A 190 20.79 -22.23 -20.19
C MET A 190 19.32 -21.89 -20.00
N ARG A 191 18.99 -20.79 -19.32
CA ARG A 191 17.60 -20.34 -19.15
C ARG A 191 16.95 -20.04 -20.50
N ALA A 192 17.63 -19.29 -21.37
CA ALA A 192 17.11 -18.98 -22.70
C ALA A 192 16.87 -20.26 -23.53
N ASN A 193 17.78 -21.23 -23.42
CA ASN A 193 17.65 -22.53 -24.07
C ASN A 193 16.47 -23.33 -23.51
N VAL A 194 16.29 -23.37 -22.18
CA VAL A 194 15.15 -24.03 -21.53
C VAL A 194 13.83 -23.37 -21.94
N ASP A 195 13.75 -22.03 -21.96
CA ASP A 195 12.55 -21.30 -22.38
C ASP A 195 12.23 -21.53 -23.87
N SER A 196 13.26 -21.67 -24.71
CA SER A 196 13.12 -22.04 -26.13
C SER A 196 12.61 -23.49 -26.27
N LEU A 197 13.21 -24.43 -25.56
CA LEU A 197 12.80 -25.84 -25.57
C LEU A 197 11.39 -26.03 -25.03
N ALA A 198 11.01 -25.35 -23.94
CA ALA A 198 9.67 -25.41 -23.37
C ALA A 198 8.61 -24.95 -24.38
N ARG A 199 8.89 -23.86 -25.13
CA ARG A 199 8.02 -23.39 -26.22
C ARG A 199 7.93 -24.42 -27.36
N ARG A 200 9.05 -25.00 -27.78
CA ARG A 200 9.07 -26.05 -28.83
C ARG A 200 8.32 -27.30 -28.42
N VAL A 201 8.49 -27.78 -27.19
CA VAL A 201 7.75 -28.92 -26.63
C VAL A 201 6.25 -28.62 -26.61
N THR A 202 5.88 -27.40 -26.22
CA THR A 202 4.48 -26.97 -26.23
C THR A 202 3.90 -26.95 -27.65
N LEU A 203 4.66 -26.46 -28.64
CA LEU A 203 4.25 -26.52 -30.06
C LEU A 203 4.13 -27.96 -30.57
N LEU A 204 5.05 -28.86 -30.21
CA LEU A 204 4.99 -30.27 -30.59
C LEU A 204 3.72 -30.96 -30.08
N LYS A 205 3.24 -30.59 -28.89
CA LYS A 205 1.96 -31.11 -28.37
C LYS A 205 0.77 -30.75 -29.26
N TYR A 206 0.78 -29.57 -29.87
CA TYR A 206 -0.28 -29.13 -30.79
C TYR A 206 -0.11 -29.68 -32.21
N LEU A 207 1.12 -30.00 -32.62
CA LEU A 207 1.39 -30.58 -33.94
C LEU A 207 0.90 -32.03 -34.06
N GLY A 208 0.88 -32.81 -32.97
CA GLY A 208 0.41 -34.20 -33.00
C GLY A 208 -0.99 -34.36 -33.62
N PRO A 209 -2.03 -33.68 -33.11
CA PRO A 209 -3.36 -33.71 -33.70
C PRO A 209 -3.42 -33.17 -35.14
N ALA A 210 -2.57 -32.20 -35.48
CA ALA A 210 -2.51 -31.66 -36.84
C ALA A 210 -1.94 -32.68 -37.84
N ILE A 211 -0.88 -33.40 -37.46
CA ILE A 211 -0.29 -34.49 -38.26
C ILE A 211 -1.32 -35.60 -38.49
N LEU A 212 -2.17 -35.92 -37.51
CA LEU A 212 -3.18 -36.96 -37.65
C LEU A 212 -4.34 -36.59 -38.60
N ARG A 213 -4.52 -35.30 -38.93
CA ARG A 213 -5.58 -34.83 -39.82
C ARG A 213 -5.20 -34.89 -41.31
N ASP A 214 -3.91 -34.93 -41.62
CA ASP A 214 -3.40 -35.01 -42.99
C ASP A 214 -2.89 -36.44 -43.24
N GLU A 215 -3.48 -37.11 -44.23
CA GLU A 215 -3.18 -38.51 -44.54
C GLU A 215 -1.71 -38.72 -44.97
N ASN A 216 -1.16 -37.80 -45.78
CA ASN A 216 0.21 -37.86 -46.24
C ASN A 216 1.20 -37.69 -45.08
N LEU A 217 0.95 -36.71 -44.19
CA LEU A 217 1.81 -36.46 -43.03
C LEU A 217 1.72 -37.60 -42.00
N ARG A 218 0.55 -38.19 -41.83
CA ARG A 218 0.33 -39.34 -40.95
C ARG A 218 1.11 -40.55 -41.43
N GLU A 219 1.03 -40.89 -42.71
CA GLU A 219 1.79 -42.00 -43.31
C GLU A 219 3.29 -41.76 -43.23
N ALA A 220 3.75 -40.55 -43.59
CA ALA A 220 5.17 -40.18 -43.48
C ALA A 220 5.69 -40.28 -42.04
N SER A 221 4.90 -39.82 -41.06
CA SER A 221 5.23 -39.94 -39.63
C SER A 221 5.31 -41.40 -39.19
N ALA A 222 4.33 -42.24 -39.55
CA ALA A 222 4.33 -43.67 -39.22
C ALA A 222 5.54 -44.40 -39.83
N ASN A 223 5.87 -44.11 -41.08
CA ASN A 223 7.04 -44.66 -41.77
C ASN A 223 8.34 -44.24 -41.09
N TRP A 224 8.46 -42.97 -40.69
CA TRP A 224 9.63 -42.47 -39.97
C TRP A 224 9.80 -43.15 -38.61
N TRP A 225 8.74 -43.25 -37.79
CA TRP A 225 8.79 -43.92 -36.49
C TRP A 225 9.13 -45.41 -36.62
N THR A 226 8.60 -46.07 -37.65
CA THR A 226 8.94 -47.47 -37.95
C THR A 226 10.42 -47.62 -38.27
N LYS A 227 10.97 -46.74 -39.12
CA LYS A 227 12.40 -46.70 -39.44
C LYS A 227 13.27 -46.48 -38.19
N GLN A 228 12.90 -45.53 -37.33
CA GLN A 228 13.62 -45.26 -36.08
C GLN A 228 13.55 -46.43 -35.10
N LYS A 229 12.41 -47.12 -35.01
CA LYS A 229 12.26 -48.32 -34.18
C LYS A 229 13.18 -49.44 -34.65
N THR A 230 13.34 -49.62 -35.95
CA THR A 230 14.26 -50.59 -36.54
C THR A 230 15.72 -50.23 -36.23
N VAL A 231 16.12 -48.97 -36.43
CA VAL A 231 17.47 -48.49 -36.09
C VAL A 231 17.76 -48.68 -34.60
N GLY A 232 16.84 -48.28 -33.72
CA GLY A 232 16.98 -48.47 -32.27
C GLY A 232 16.94 -49.94 -31.83
N LYS A 233 16.43 -50.85 -32.66
CA LYS A 233 16.54 -52.30 -32.43
C LYS A 233 17.95 -52.78 -32.78
N TRP A 234 18.47 -52.39 -33.95
CA TRP A 234 19.83 -52.73 -34.37
C TRP A 234 20.89 -52.26 -33.36
N VAL A 235 20.79 -51.02 -32.87
CA VAL A 235 21.72 -50.49 -31.85
C VAL A 235 21.67 -51.28 -30.54
N ARG A 236 20.50 -51.80 -30.15
CA ARG A 236 20.37 -52.61 -28.92
C ARG A 236 20.89 -54.04 -29.09
N GLU A 237 20.84 -54.57 -30.30
CA GLU A 237 21.32 -55.90 -30.67
C GLU A 237 22.83 -55.91 -30.97
N ASP A 238 23.47 -54.75 -31.11
CA ASP A 238 24.91 -54.62 -31.30
C ASP A 238 25.66 -54.92 -29.99
N GLU A 239 26.46 -55.99 -29.98
CA GLU A 239 27.27 -56.41 -28.83
C GLU A 239 28.29 -55.35 -28.39
N GLY A 240 28.70 -54.46 -29.29
CA GLY A 240 29.67 -53.39 -28.99
C GLY A 240 29.14 -52.30 -28.07
N VAL A 241 27.82 -52.20 -27.88
CA VAL A 241 27.19 -51.21 -26.98
C VAL A 241 27.16 -51.71 -25.52
N TRP A 242 27.28 -53.02 -25.31
CA TRP A 242 27.17 -53.65 -23.99
C TRP A 242 28.51 -53.98 -23.32
N ARG A 243 29.63 -53.83 -24.04
CA ARG A 243 30.99 -53.99 -23.50
C ARG A 243 31.60 -52.64 -23.15
#